data_AF-G8F5A5-F1
#
_entry.id   AF-G8F5A5-F1
#
_cell.length_a   1.000
_cell.length_b   1.000
_cell.length_c   1.000
_cell.angle_alpha   90.00
_cell.angle_beta   90.00
_cell.angle_gamma   90.00
#
_symmetry.space_group_name_H-M   'P 1'
#
loop_
_entity.id
_entity.type
_entity.pdbx_description
1 polymer ?
#
loop_
_entity_poly.entity_id
_entity_poly.type
_entity_poly.pdbx_seq_one_letter_code
_entity_poly.pdbx_strand_id
1 'polypeptide(L)' 'SFTVDCSKARTNMMMVGVHGPKTPCEEVYVKHIGNRVYNVTYTVKEKGDYIFIVKWGDESVPGSPFKVKVP' A
#
# COMPACT_ATOMS: atom_id res chain seq x y z
N SER A 1 7.64 -3.00 -4.46
CA SER A 1 6.78 -3.69 -3.47
C SER A 1 7.17 -3.26 -2.07
N PHE A 2 6.31 -3.44 -1.08
CA PHE A 2 6.60 -3.20 0.33
C PHE A 2 5.81 -4.17 1.22
N THR A 3 6.14 -4.22 2.50
CA THR A 3 5.50 -5.10 3.47
C THR A 3 4.79 -4.28 4.54
N VAL A 4 3.59 -4.71 4.93
CA VAL A 4 2.83 -4.14 6.04
C VAL A 4 2.71 -5.19 7.14
N ASP A 5 3.28 -4.88 8.31
CA ASP A 5 3.23 -5.74 9.49
C ASP A 5 2.09 -5.32 10.41
N CYS A 6 1.05 -6.16 10.49
CA CYS A 6 -0.07 -5.99 11.41
C CYS A 6 -0.09 -7.05 12.53
N SER A 7 1.04 -7.71 12.79
CA SER A 7 1.16 -8.80 13.79
C SER A 7 0.75 -8.37 15.21
N LYS A 8 0.97 -7.09 15.55
CA LYS A 8 0.61 -6.49 16.84
C LYS A 8 -0.74 -5.75 16.82
N ALA A 9 -1.42 -5.70 15.68
CA ALA A 9 -2.70 -5.04 15.55
C ALA A 9 -3.87 -6.00 15.87
N ARG A 10 -4.99 -5.43 16.32
CA ARG A 10 -6.26 -6.17 16.40
C ARG A 10 -6.71 -6.55 14.99
N THR A 11 -7.49 -7.63 14.84
CA THR A 11 -8.08 -8.02 13.55
C THR A 11 -8.89 -6.87 12.97
N ASN A 12 -8.60 -6.48 11.73
CA ASN A 12 -9.35 -5.50 10.96
C ASN A 12 -9.11 -5.72 9.45
N MET A 13 -9.73 -4.89 8.61
CA MET A 13 -9.56 -4.90 7.17
C MET A 13 -8.35 -4.06 6.75
N MET A 14 -7.49 -4.61 5.88
CA MET A 14 -6.45 -3.83 5.21
C MET A 14 -7.03 -3.17 3.97
N MET A 15 -6.79 -1.87 3.78
CA MET A 15 -7.04 -1.19 2.52
C MET A 15 -5.76 -0.59 1.97
N VAL A 16 -5.51 -0.80 0.68
CA VAL A 16 -4.37 -0.21 -0.04
C VAL A 16 -4.89 0.56 -1.24
N GLY A 17 -4.49 1.82 -1.35
CA GLY A 17 -4.76 2.68 -2.50
C GLY A 17 -3.47 3.25 -3.07
N VAL A 18 -3.43 3.43 -4.39
CA VAL A 18 -2.29 4.04 -5.09
C VAL A 18 -2.81 5.14 -5.99
N HIS A 19 -2.40 6.37 -5.73
CA HIS A 19 -2.67 7.52 -6.58
C HIS A 19 -1.43 7.84 -7.41
N GLY A 20 -1.57 7.74 -8.73
CA GLY A 20 -0.51 8.08 -9.69
C GLY A 20 -0.54 9.54 -10.11
N PRO A 21 0.52 10.04 -10.76
CA PRO A 21 0.65 11.45 -11.11
C PRO A 21 -0.32 11.88 -12.22
N LYS A 22 -0.53 11.02 -13.23
CA LYS A 22 -1.46 11.23 -14.35
C LYS A 22 -2.24 9.95 -14.63
N THR A 23 -1.50 8.87 -14.89
CA THR A 23 -2.10 7.56 -15.12
C THR A 23 -2.26 6.82 -13.78
N PRO A 24 -3.45 6.22 -13.51
CA PRO A 24 -3.64 5.38 -12.34
C PRO A 24 -2.66 4.20 -12.29
N CYS A 25 -2.45 3.66 -11.10
CA CYS A 25 -1.75 2.39 -10.94
C CYS A 25 -2.51 1.28 -11.68
N GLU A 26 -1.80 0.42 -12.41
CA GLU A 26 -2.43 -0.65 -13.18
C GLU A 26 -2.99 -1.74 -12.28
N GLU A 27 -2.15 -2.20 -11.35
CA GLU A 27 -2.47 -3.31 -10.47
C GLU A 27 -1.88 -3.07 -9.09
N VAL A 28 -2.67 -3.44 -8.08
CA VAL A 28 -2.23 -3.56 -6.70
C VAL A 28 -2.62 -4.95 -6.24
N TYR A 29 -1.63 -5.73 -5.83
CA TYR A 29 -1.82 -7.08 -5.33
C TYR A 29 -1.35 -7.17 -3.88
N VAL A 30 -2.23 -7.63 -3.00
CA VAL A 30 -1.99 -7.76 -1.57
C VAL A 30 -2.01 -9.24 -1.21
N LYS A 31 -0.87 -9.76 -0.78
CA LYS A 31 -0.71 -11.16 -0.38
C LYS A 31 -0.47 -11.26 1.12
N HIS A 32 -1.32 -12.00 1.83
CA HIS A 32 -1.02 -12.40 3.20
C HIS A 32 0.09 -13.45 3.19
N ILE A 33 1.21 -13.18 3.88
CA ILE A 33 2.38 -14.06 3.92
C ILE A 33 2.58 -14.75 5.28
N GLY A 34 1.57 -14.71 6.15
CA GLY A 34 1.58 -15.31 7.49
C GLY A 34 1.71 -14.28 8.61
N ASN A 35 1.31 -14.66 9.83
CA ASN A 35 1.41 -13.84 11.05
C ASN A 35 0.89 -12.39 10.93
N ARG A 36 -0.22 -12.20 10.20
CA ARG A 36 -0.80 -10.88 9.81
C ARG A 36 0.19 -9.92 9.15
N VAL A 37 1.19 -10.46 8.44
CA VAL A 37 2.09 -9.69 7.59
C VAL A 37 1.61 -9.80 6.15
N TYR A 38 1.56 -8.68 5.46
CA TYR A 38 1.04 -8.57 4.10
C TYR A 38 2.12 -8.01 3.18
N ASN A 39 2.38 -8.69 2.07
CA ASN A 39 3.22 -8.17 1.00
C ASN A 39 2.34 -7.47 -0.04
N VAL A 40 2.67 -6.21 -0.34
CA VAL A 40 1.98 -5.38 -1.33
C VAL A 40 2.89 -5.19 -2.54
N THR A 41 2.44 -5.68 -3.68
CA THR A 41 3.06 -5.48 -4.99
C THR A 41 2.20 -4.55 -5.83
N TYR A 42 2.83 -3.67 -6.60
CA TYR A 42 2.15 -2.70 -7.44
C TYR A 42 2.84 -2.61 -8.80
N THR A 43 2.05 -2.34 -9.84
CA THR A 43 2.51 -2.17 -11.22
C THR A 43 2.12 -0.78 -11.71
N VAL A 44 3.10 -0.03 -12.23
CA VAL A 44 2.93 1.35 -12.72
C VAL A 44 3.62 1.52 -14.08
N LYS A 45 3.03 2.30 -14.99
CA LYS A 45 3.57 2.55 -16.34
C LYS A 45 4.44 3.79 -16.44
N GLU A 46 4.17 4.79 -15.61
CA GLU A 46 4.74 6.11 -15.77
C GLU A 46 5.69 6.45 -14.64
N LYS A 47 6.75 7.17 -15.00
CA LYS A 47 7.65 7.81 -14.05
C LYS A 47 6.94 8.96 -13.35
N GLY A 48 7.31 9.24 -12.12
CA GLY A 48 6.77 10.37 -11.38
C GLY A 48 6.51 10.08 -9.91
N ASP A 49 5.78 11.00 -9.28
CA ASP A 49 5.48 10.94 -7.86
C ASP A 49 4.14 10.23 -7.63
N TYR A 50 4.18 9.16 -6.85
CA TYR A 50 3.03 8.35 -6.47
C TYR A 50 2.73 8.52 -4.98
N ILE A 51 1.45 8.41 -4.62
CA ILE A 51 0.98 8.44 -3.24
C ILE A 51 0.36 7.09 -2.90
N PHE A 52 0.95 6.41 -1.91
CA PHE A 52 0.44 5.16 -1.37
C PHE A 52 -0.34 5.42 -0.09
N ILE A 53 -1.57 4.97 -0.05
CA ILE A 53 -2.48 5.08 1.09
C ILE A 53 -2.69 3.67 1.64
N VAL A 54 -2.43 3.49 2.92
CA VAL A 54 -2.59 2.21 3.60
C VAL A 54 -3.38 2.45 4.88
N LYS A 55 -4.50 1.72 5.03
CA LYS A 55 -5.38 1.81 6.18
C LYS A 55 -5.60 0.45 6.83
N TRP A 56 -5.83 0.47 8.13
CA TRP A 56 -6.25 -0.68 8.93
C TRP A 56 -7.59 -0.37 9.59
N GLY A 57 -8.67 -0.90 9.02
CA GLY A 57 -10.02 -0.37 9.23
C GLY A 57 -10.14 1.02 8.64
N ASP A 58 -10.69 1.95 9.41
CA ASP A 58 -10.91 3.34 8.98
C ASP A 58 -9.69 4.26 9.23
N GLU A 59 -8.67 3.77 9.94
CA GLU A 59 -7.49 4.54 10.34
C GLU A 59 -6.29 4.34 9.40
N SER A 60 -5.57 5.43 9.12
CA SER A 60 -4.30 5.38 8.40
C SER A 60 -3.22 4.73 9.27
N VAL A 61 -2.42 3.82 8.69
CA VAL A 61 -1.24 3.30 9.38
C VAL A 61 -0.19 4.39 9.56
N PRO A 62 0.71 4.29 10.56
CA PRO A 62 1.78 5.27 10.74
C PRO A 62 2.59 5.49 9.46
N GLY A 63 2.76 6.75 9.09
CA GLY A 63 3.47 7.17 7.87
C GLY A 63 2.61 7.23 6.61
N SER A 64 1.38 6.71 6.63
CA SER A 64 0.46 6.88 5.50
C SER A 64 -0.17 8.28 5.54
N PRO A 65 -0.25 8.99 4.40
CA PRO A 65 0.16 8.58 3.05
C PRO A 65 1.67 8.63 2.79
N PHE A 66 2.19 7.64 2.05
CA PHE A 66 3.60 7.56 1.65
C PHE A 66 3.80 8.15 0.25
N LYS A 67 4.79 9.04 0.09
CA LYS A 67 5.19 9.58 -1.21
C LYS A 67 6.36 8.77 -1.77
N VAL A 68 6.21 8.26 -2.99
CA VAL A 68 7.20 7.41 -3.65
C VAL A 68 7.49 7.96 -5.03
N LYS A 69 8.76 8.22 -5.33
CA LYS A 69 9.20 8.64 -6.67
C LYS A 69 9.63 7.43 -7.49
N VAL A 70 8.97 7.21 -8.61
CA VAL A 70 9.31 6.16 -9.59
C VAL A 70 10.19 6.79 -10.68
N PRO A 71 11.45 6.33 -10.85
CA PRO A 71 12.46 6.97 -11.68
C PRO A 71 12.34 6.69 -13.18
#